data_AF-A0A355BJ07-F1
#
_entry.id   AF-A0A355BJ07-F1
#
_cell.length_a   1.000
_cell.length_b   1.000
_cell.length_c   1.000
_cell.angle_alpha   90.00
_cell.angle_beta   90.00
_cell.angle_gamma   90.00
#
_symmetry.space_group_name_H-M   'P 1'
#
loop_
_entity.id
_entity.type
_entity.pdbx_description
1 polymer ?
#
loop_
_entity_poly.entity_id
_entity_poly.type
_entity_poly.pdbx_seq_one_letter_code
_entity_poly.pdbx_strand_id
1 'polypeptide(L)'
;APIFNEPELMERNNGLLAGLPFAEAAAKYPRPVSLPPHLSVHEMESEIDFRYRVEKMLSRLLHENNNNSTIAVVCHGGTIKMLYQAFLGLPIASDIVFAR
;
A
#
# COMPACT_ATOMS: atom_id res chain seq x y z
N ALA A 1 22.37 -10.71 -5.60
CA ALA A 1 21.12 -11.49 -5.72
C ALA A 1 20.33 -10.95 -6.92
N PRO A 2 19.54 -11.78 -7.63
CA PRO A 2 18.67 -11.31 -8.70
C PRO A 2 17.64 -10.30 -8.18
N ILE A 3 17.22 -9.37 -9.03
CA ILE A 3 16.18 -8.39 -8.74
C ILE A 3 14.93 -8.79 -9.54
N PHE A 4 13.80 -8.86 -8.86
CA PHE A 4 12.49 -9.12 -9.46
C PHE A 4 11.62 -7.88 -9.28
N ASN A 5 11.07 -7.35 -10.38
CA ASN A 5 10.16 -6.21 -10.33
C ASN A 5 8.74 -6.73 -10.10
N GLU A 6 8.12 -6.30 -9.01
CA GLU A 6 6.78 -6.70 -8.61
C GLU A 6 5.85 -5.48 -8.58
N PRO A 7 4.96 -5.30 -9.57
CA PRO A 7 4.03 -4.17 -9.63
C PRO A 7 3.15 -4.04 -8.38
N GLU A 8 2.84 -5.16 -7.73
CA GLU A 8 2.04 -5.22 -6.52
C GLU A 8 2.73 -4.55 -5.31
N LEU A 9 4.05 -4.29 -5.39
CA LEU A 9 4.83 -3.59 -4.36
C LEU A 9 4.91 -2.07 -4.54
N MET A 10 4.36 -1.51 -5.63
CA MET A 10 4.37 -0.05 -5.83
C MET A 10 3.60 0.69 -4.74
N GLU A 11 3.89 1.98 -4.55
CA GLU A 11 3.09 2.83 -3.66
C GLU A 11 1.63 2.87 -4.13
N ARG A 12 0.71 3.19 -3.21
CA ARG A 12 -0.68 3.45 -3.56
C ARG A 12 -0.77 4.46 -4.70
N ASN A 13 -1.57 4.16 -5.73
CA ASN A 13 -1.79 5.12 -6.80
C ASN A 13 -2.53 6.35 -6.24
N ASN A 14 -1.86 7.50 -6.25
CA ASN A 14 -2.41 8.75 -5.74
C ASN A 14 -3.17 9.55 -6.81
N GLY A 15 -3.39 9.00 -8.01
CA GLY A 15 -4.21 9.60 -9.05
C GLY A 15 -3.79 11.04 -9.34
N LEU A 16 -4.76 11.95 -9.37
CA LEU A 16 -4.57 13.37 -9.64
C LEU A 16 -3.73 14.12 -8.58
N LEU A 17 -3.51 13.53 -7.40
CA LEU A 17 -2.65 14.12 -6.37
C LEU A 17 -1.16 13.87 -6.65
N ALA A 18 -0.84 12.91 -7.54
CA ALA A 18 0.54 12.54 -7.83
C ALA A 18 1.32 13.71 -8.45
N GLY A 19 2.51 13.99 -7.90
CA GLY A 19 3.39 15.06 -8.39
C GLY A 19 3.04 16.47 -7.91
N LEU A 20 1.95 16.66 -7.17
CA LEU A 20 1.55 17.95 -6.62
C LEU A 20 2.16 18.22 -5.24
N PRO A 21 2.50 19.48 -4.92
CA PRO A 21 2.75 19.90 -3.55
C PRO A 21 1.51 19.67 -2.67
N PHE A 22 1.71 19.31 -1.39
CA PHE A 22 0.60 19.02 -0.47
C PHE A 22 -0.46 20.13 -0.38
N ALA A 23 -0.03 21.39 -0.32
CA ALA A 23 -0.96 22.52 -0.24
C ALA A 23 -1.81 22.68 -1.52
N GLU A 24 -1.22 22.42 -2.68
CA GLU A 24 -1.91 22.48 -3.97
C GLU A 24 -2.91 21.32 -4.12
N ALA A 25 -2.47 20.11 -3.78
CA ALA A 25 -3.34 18.92 -3.77
C ALA A 25 -4.54 19.12 -2.84
N ALA A 26 -4.33 19.66 -1.63
CA ALA A 26 -5.42 19.91 -0.67
C ALA A 26 -6.43 20.93 -1.17
N ALA A 27 -5.99 21.94 -1.93
CA ALA A 27 -6.87 22.96 -2.50
C ALA A 27 -7.64 22.46 -3.74
N LYS A 28 -6.97 21.73 -4.66
CA LYS A 28 -7.57 21.25 -5.91
C LYS A 28 -8.43 19.99 -5.73
N TYR A 29 -8.00 19.09 -4.84
CA TYR A 29 -8.57 17.77 -4.65
C TYR A 29 -8.82 17.50 -3.16
N PRO A 30 -9.80 18.20 -2.55
CA PRO A 30 -10.07 18.05 -1.12
C PRO A 30 -10.44 16.59 -0.79
N ARG A 31 -9.92 16.10 0.34
CA ARG A 31 -10.21 14.75 0.83
C ARG A 31 -11.63 14.71 1.41
N PRO A 32 -12.49 13.74 1.03
CA PRO A 32 -13.78 13.55 1.67
C PRO A 32 -13.62 13.21 3.16
N VAL A 33 -14.47 13.77 4.01
CA VAL A 33 -14.42 13.57 5.48
C VAL A 33 -14.64 12.09 5.86
N SER A 34 -15.46 11.37 5.10
CA SER A 34 -15.74 9.95 5.30
C SER A 34 -15.83 9.25 3.95
N LEU A 35 -14.69 8.76 3.45
CA LEU A 35 -14.63 7.94 2.26
C LEU A 35 -14.58 6.46 2.67
N PRO A 36 -15.62 5.66 2.37
CA PRO A 36 -15.58 4.21 2.58
C PRO A 36 -14.37 3.55 1.88
N PRO A 37 -13.71 2.54 2.49
CA PRO A 37 -12.47 1.95 1.96
C PRO A 37 -12.54 1.35 0.55
N HIS A 38 -13.73 0.92 0.11
CA HIS A 38 -13.98 0.35 -1.22
C HIS A 38 -14.18 1.41 -2.31
N LEU A 39 -14.33 2.69 -1.94
CA LEU A 39 -14.49 3.78 -2.89
C LEU A 39 -13.15 4.45 -3.16
N SER A 40 -13.03 4.97 -4.37
CA SER A 40 -11.92 5.81 -4.79
C SER A 40 -12.43 7.20 -5.17
N VAL A 41 -11.54 8.19 -5.09
CA VAL A 41 -11.75 9.57 -5.53
C VAL A 41 -10.52 10.04 -6.29
N HIS A 42 -10.66 11.07 -7.12
CA HIS A 42 -9.52 11.75 -7.76
C HIS A 42 -8.58 10.81 -8.53
N GLU A 43 -9.14 9.78 -9.18
CA GLU A 43 -8.40 8.75 -9.93
C GLU A 43 -7.38 7.94 -9.10
N MET A 44 -7.56 7.93 -7.78
CA MET A 44 -6.70 7.19 -6.86
C MET A 44 -7.01 5.68 -6.90
N GLU A 45 -6.17 4.89 -6.26
CA GLU A 45 -6.49 3.54 -5.86
C GLU A 45 -7.35 3.55 -4.58
N SER A 46 -8.37 2.70 -4.51
CA SER A 46 -9.15 2.53 -3.27
C SER A 46 -8.29 1.90 -2.17
N GLU A 47 -8.67 2.07 -0.91
CA GLU A 47 -7.92 1.47 0.18
C GLU A 47 -7.98 -0.07 0.14
N ILE A 48 -9.14 -0.63 -0.23
CA ILE A 48 -9.31 -2.07 -0.38
C ILE A 48 -8.48 -2.63 -1.53
N ASP A 49 -8.44 -1.97 -2.69
CA ASP A 49 -7.65 -2.45 -3.83
C ASP A 49 -6.16 -2.45 -3.49
N PHE A 50 -5.69 -1.37 -2.83
CA PHE A 50 -4.32 -1.28 -2.36
C PHE A 50 -3.98 -2.41 -1.37
N ARG A 51 -4.85 -2.63 -0.39
CA ARG A 51 -4.69 -3.70 0.60
C ARG A 51 -4.66 -5.07 -0.08
N TYR A 52 -5.57 -5.31 -1.02
CA TYR A 52 -5.71 -6.59 -1.70
C TYR A 52 -4.44 -6.98 -2.46
N ARG A 53 -3.86 -6.07 -3.25
CA ARG A 53 -2.62 -6.40 -3.96
C ARG A 53 -1.43 -6.64 -3.04
N VAL A 54 -1.35 -5.91 -1.92
CA VAL A 54 -0.28 -6.12 -0.94
C VAL A 54 -0.44 -7.48 -0.24
N GLU A 55 -1.67 -7.88 0.11
CA GLU A 55 -1.94 -9.21 0.69
C GLU A 55 -1.63 -10.34 -0.29
N LYS A 56 -2.02 -10.18 -1.56
CA LYS A 56 -1.67 -11.11 -2.63
C LYS A 56 -0.15 -11.26 -2.73
N MET A 57 0.59 -10.16 -2.68
CA MET A 57 2.05 -10.18 -2.71
C MET A 57 2.65 -10.85 -1.47
N LEU A 58 2.13 -10.56 -0.27
CA LEU A 58 2.59 -11.21 0.96
C LEU A 58 2.38 -12.73 0.89
N SER A 59 1.23 -13.19 0.40
CA SER A 59 0.95 -14.61 0.22
C SER A 59 1.98 -15.27 -0.71
N ARG A 60 2.29 -14.64 -1.84
CA ARG A 60 3.32 -15.11 -2.78
C ARG A 60 4.71 -15.13 -2.14
N LEU A 61 5.11 -14.08 -1.42
CA LEU A 61 6.40 -14.03 -0.73
C LEU A 61 6.56 -15.20 0.25
N LEU A 62 5.51 -15.54 1.00
CA LEU A 62 5.54 -16.62 1.99
C LEU A 62 5.50 -18.03 1.39
N HIS A 63 4.86 -18.23 0.23
CA HIS A 63 4.62 -19.57 -0.32
C HIS A 63 5.47 -19.92 -1.55
N GLU A 64 5.96 -18.93 -2.29
CA GLU A 64 6.80 -19.15 -3.50
C GLU A 64 8.30 -19.21 -3.18
N ASN A 65 8.67 -19.07 -1.91
CA ASN A 65 10.06 -19.05 -1.46
C ASN A 65 10.33 -20.12 -0.40
N ASN A 66 11.60 -20.53 -0.29
CA ASN A 66 12.00 -21.52 0.72
C ASN A 66 11.91 -20.91 2.13
N ASN A 67 11.36 -21.66 3.08
CA ASN A 67 11.23 -21.26 4.49
C ASN A 67 12.55 -20.84 5.16
N ASN A 68 13.70 -21.30 4.65
CA ASN A 68 15.02 -20.97 5.19
C ASN A 68 15.73 -19.87 4.36
N SER A 69 15.04 -19.25 3.40
CA SER A 69 15.58 -18.15 2.62
C SER A 69 15.35 -16.79 3.30
N THR A 70 16.15 -15.80 2.91
CA THR A 70 15.94 -14.40 3.30
C THR A 70 15.69 -13.59 2.05
N ILE A 71 14.59 -12.85 2.04
CA ILE A 71 14.17 -12.01 0.92
C ILE A 71 14.23 -10.55 1.38
N ALA A 72 14.82 -9.69 0.56
CA ALA A 72 14.75 -8.26 0.74
C ALA A 72 13.61 -7.69 -0.13
N VAL A 73 12.63 -7.05 0.50
CA VAL A 73 11.53 -6.37 -0.18
C VAL A 73 11.79 -4.87 -0.14
N VAL A 74 11.99 -4.24 -1.29
CA VAL A 74 12.22 -2.80 -1.43
C VAL A 74 10.96 -2.15 -1.99
N CYS A 75 10.31 -1.30 -1.21
CA CYS A 75 9.05 -0.66 -1.57
C CYS A 75 8.88 0.69 -0.85
N HIS A 76 7.65 1.21 -0.80
CA HIS A 76 7.32 2.54 -0.28
C HIS A 76 6.64 2.49 1.09
N GLY A 77 6.51 3.63 1.76
CA GLY A 77 5.97 3.72 3.12
C GLY A 77 4.55 3.17 3.26
N GLY A 78 3.66 3.46 2.30
CA GLY A 78 2.30 2.91 2.32
C GLY A 78 2.30 1.39 2.17
N THR A 79 3.15 0.86 1.29
CA THR A 79 3.25 -0.59 1.06
C THR A 79 3.84 -1.33 2.25
N ILE A 80 4.88 -0.76 2.89
CA ILE A 80 5.46 -1.30 4.13
C ILE A 80 4.39 -1.38 5.22
N LYS A 81 3.61 -0.32 5.42
CA LYS A 81 2.49 -0.31 6.37
C LYS A 81 1.52 -1.44 6.09
N MET A 82 1.07 -1.59 4.83
CA MET A 82 0.12 -2.62 4.44
C MET A 82 0.67 -4.04 4.60
N LEU A 83 1.96 -4.26 4.32
CA LEU A 83 2.62 -5.55 4.55
C LEU A 83 2.62 -5.93 6.03
N TYR A 84 2.98 -5.01 6.93
CA TYR A 84 2.93 -5.27 8.37
C TYR A 84 1.50 -5.53 8.87
N GLN A 85 0.53 -4.74 8.41
CA GLN A 85 -0.86 -4.94 8.79
C GLN A 85 -1.40 -6.29 8.30
N ALA A 86 -1.11 -6.68 7.06
CA ALA A 86 -1.47 -7.98 6.51
C ALA A 86 -0.81 -9.13 7.28
N PHE A 87 0.50 -9.02 7.54
CA PHE A 87 1.27 -10.04 8.24
C PHE A 87 0.79 -10.27 9.68
N LEU A 88 0.36 -9.21 10.36
CA LEU A 88 -0.15 -9.27 11.74
C LEU A 88 -1.67 -9.53 11.82
N GLY A 89 -2.36 -9.70 10.68
CA GLY A 89 -3.81 -9.92 10.66
C GLY A 89 -4.62 -8.70 11.12
N LEU A 90 -4.10 -7.49 10.95
CA LEU A 90 -4.78 -6.26 11.37
C LEU A 90 -5.89 -5.87 10.37
N PRO A 91 -7.04 -5.37 10.87
CA PRO A 91 -8.11 -4.84 10.02
C PRO A 91 -7.61 -3.71 9.12
N ILE A 92 -8.25 -3.52 7.96
CA ILE A 92 -7.90 -2.45 7.01
C ILE A 92 -8.01 -1.05 7.64
N ALA A 93 -9.01 -0.83 8.49
CA ALA A 93 -9.24 0.42 9.21
C ALA A 93 -8.29 0.65 10.39
N SER A 94 -7.22 -0.17 10.54
CA SER A 94 -6.27 -0.03 11.64
C SER A 94 -5.47 1.27 11.55
N ASP A 95 -5.44 1.99 12.65
CA ASP A 95 -4.70 3.22 12.90
C ASP A 95 -3.29 2.97 13.48
N ILE A 96 -2.89 1.70 13.63
CA ILE A 96 -1.55 1.34 14.09
C ILE A 96 -0.51 1.79 13.06
N VAL A 97 0.45 2.58 13.53
CA VAL A 97 1.58 3.06 12.73
C VAL A 97 2.87 2.38 13.22
N PHE A 98 3.57 1.72 12.30
CA PHE A 98 4.89 1.14 12.56
C PHE A 98 5.94 2.18 12.17
N ALA A 99 6.35 3.00 13.14
CA ALA A 99 7.41 3.97 13.00
C ALA A 99 8.73 3.45 13.62
N ARG A 100 9.86 3.97 13.12
CA ARG A 100 11.16 3.89 13.80
C ARG A 100 11.21 4.86 14.96
#